data_AF-A0A7C8VA21-F1
#
_entry.id   AF-A0A7C8VA21-F1
#
_cell.length_a   1.000
_cell.length_b   1.000
_cell.length_c   1.000
_cell.angle_alpha   90.00
_cell.angle_beta   90.00
_cell.angle_gamma   90.00
#
_symmetry.space_group_name_H-M   'P 1'
#
loop_
_entity.id
_entity.type
_entity.pdbx_description
1 polymer ?
#
loop_
_entity_poly.entity_id
_entity_poly.type
_entity_poly.pdbx_seq_one_letter_code
_entity_poly.pdbx_strand_id
1 'polypeptide(L)'
;MATIPDPSLRPHDDAGGFKCCAKGFIQICNYNHLAEELEIHLNWYSNEPSHFVSTFGTESHAINWAQKQIEKGIAQDATLMVIDPNEIKKTSGKPFPILKVQDVIEQYPELLPNGIRESWVRDEFLVLYKIPAQAIVDQYDIWY
;
A
#
# COMPACT_ATOMS: atom_id res chain seq x y z
N MET A 1 9.70 -6.13 -0.38
CA MET A 1 8.89 -4.91 -0.08
C MET A 1 8.46 -5.00 1.37
N ALA A 2 8.06 -3.90 2.00
CA ALA A 2 7.60 -3.92 3.40
C ALA A 2 6.24 -3.25 3.57
N THR A 3 5.38 -3.76 4.47
CA THR A 3 4.04 -3.21 4.75
C THR A 3 3.84 -3.00 6.25
N ILE A 4 3.05 -1.98 6.62
CA ILE A 4 2.66 -1.65 8.00
C ILE A 4 1.13 -1.54 8.04
N PRO A 5 0.45 -1.90 9.14
CA PRO A 5 -0.98 -1.69 9.27
C PRO A 5 -1.34 -0.19 9.18
N ASP A 6 -1.94 0.20 8.06
CA ASP A 6 -2.62 1.47 7.83
C ASP A 6 -4.04 1.41 8.43
N PRO A 7 -4.63 2.48 8.99
CA PRO A 7 -6.06 2.56 9.28
C PRO A 7 -6.99 2.18 8.10
N SER A 8 -6.51 2.20 6.86
CA SER A 8 -7.17 1.66 5.66
C SER A 8 -7.09 0.13 5.50
N LEU A 9 -6.47 -0.58 6.46
CA LEU A 9 -6.34 -2.03 6.50
C LEU A 9 -7.12 -2.59 7.68
N ARG A 10 -7.83 -3.71 7.48
CA ARG A 10 -8.36 -4.48 8.62
C ARG A 10 -7.21 -5.28 9.24
N PRO A 11 -7.00 -5.23 10.57
CA PRO A 11 -6.02 -6.09 11.22
C PRO A 11 -6.41 -7.54 11.05
N HIS A 12 -5.38 -8.37 10.84
CA HIS A 12 -5.34 -9.82 11.03
C HIS A 12 -6.69 -10.53 11.02
N ASP A 13 -7.16 -10.89 9.82
CA ASP A 13 -8.05 -12.04 9.69
C ASP A 13 -7.22 -13.29 10.02
N ASP A 14 -7.79 -14.25 10.74
CA ASP A 14 -7.15 -15.46 11.31
C ASP A 14 -6.51 -16.40 10.23
N ALA A 15 -6.44 -15.94 8.98
CA ALA A 15 -5.81 -16.55 7.82
C ALA A 15 -4.50 -15.86 7.35
N GLY A 16 -3.96 -14.87 8.08
CA GLY A 16 -2.53 -14.51 8.09
C GLY A 16 -1.97 -13.52 7.05
N GLY A 17 -2.79 -12.70 6.37
CA GLY A 17 -2.31 -11.72 5.38
C GLY A 17 -3.03 -10.36 5.44
N PHE A 18 -2.76 -9.45 4.50
CA PHE A 18 -3.37 -8.12 4.43
C PHE A 18 -4.46 -8.03 3.37
N LYS A 19 -5.52 -7.27 3.64
CA LYS A 19 -6.59 -6.98 2.68
C LYS A 19 -7.00 -5.51 2.77
N CYS A 20 -7.22 -4.87 1.61
CA CYS A 20 -7.74 -3.51 1.55
C CYS A 20 -9.10 -3.38 2.26
N CYS A 21 -9.41 -2.21 2.81
CA CYS A 21 -10.71 -1.94 3.43
C CYS A 21 -11.85 -1.67 2.44
N ALA A 22 -11.55 -1.40 1.17
CA ALA A 22 -12.57 -1.08 0.18
C ALA A 22 -13.55 -2.24 -0.05
N LYS A 23 -14.82 -1.89 -0.28
CA LYS A 23 -15.88 -2.86 -0.57
C LYS A 23 -16.00 -3.08 -2.07
N GLY A 24 -16.47 -4.27 -2.45
CA GLY A 24 -16.74 -4.60 -3.85
C GLY A 24 -15.48 -4.88 -4.67
N PHE A 25 -15.62 -4.80 -5.98
CA PHE A 25 -14.56 -5.01 -6.96
C PHE A 25 -14.47 -3.80 -7.87
N ILE A 26 -13.25 -3.40 -8.21
CA ILE A 26 -12.94 -2.43 -9.24
C ILE A 26 -12.57 -3.11 -10.54
N GLN A 27 -12.93 -2.46 -11.64
CA GLN A 27 -12.56 -2.85 -12.99
C GLN A 27 -11.76 -1.72 -13.64
N ILE A 28 -10.44 -1.81 -13.54
CA ILE A 28 -9.53 -0.84 -14.17
C ILE A 28 -9.43 -1.19 -15.66
N CYS A 29 -10.23 -0.53 -16.48
CA CYS A 29 -10.31 -0.77 -17.93
C CYS A 29 -9.57 0.29 -18.76
N ASN A 30 -9.27 1.43 -18.15
CA ASN A 30 -8.68 2.59 -18.82
C ASN A 30 -7.96 3.47 -17.79
N TYR A 31 -7.32 4.52 -18.30
CA TYR A 31 -6.59 5.50 -17.51
C TYR A 31 -7.46 6.18 -16.44
N ASN A 32 -8.68 6.62 -16.78
CA ASN A 32 -9.55 7.34 -15.83
C ASN A 32 -9.90 6.48 -14.61
N HIS A 33 -10.18 5.18 -14.80
CA HIS A 33 -10.46 4.28 -13.68
C HIS A 33 -9.23 4.07 -12.78
N LEU A 34 -8.02 4.07 -13.35
CA LEU A 34 -6.79 4.00 -12.55
C LEU A 34 -6.55 5.32 -11.82
N ALA A 35 -6.81 6.45 -12.48
CA ALA A 35 -6.62 7.78 -11.94
C ALA A 35 -7.50 8.03 -10.71
N GLU A 36 -8.79 7.69 -10.77
CA GLU A 36 -9.73 7.85 -9.66
C GLU A 36 -9.29 7.05 -8.42
N GLU A 37 -8.90 5.79 -8.60
CA GLU A 37 -8.43 4.95 -7.48
C GLU A 37 -7.09 5.41 -6.91
N LEU A 38 -6.18 5.90 -7.76
CA LEU A 38 -4.92 6.48 -7.30
C LEU A 38 -5.14 7.82 -6.59
N GLU A 39 -6.07 8.64 -7.03
CA GLU A 39 -6.41 9.90 -6.36
C GLU A 39 -6.94 9.64 -4.96
N ILE A 40 -7.86 8.67 -4.81
CA ILE A 40 -8.37 8.24 -3.50
C ILE A 40 -7.22 7.72 -2.61
N HIS A 41 -6.35 6.87 -3.17
CA HIS A 41 -5.30 6.18 -2.42
C HIS A 41 -4.15 7.11 -2.00
N LEU A 42 -3.62 7.90 -2.94
CA LEU A 42 -2.48 8.79 -2.70
C LEU A 42 -2.89 10.03 -1.91
N ASN A 43 -4.18 10.35 -1.85
CA ASN A 43 -4.67 11.39 -0.97
C ASN A 43 -4.72 10.89 0.48
N TRP A 44 -3.63 11.16 1.22
CA TRP A 44 -3.50 10.78 2.62
C TRP A 44 -4.49 11.48 3.58
N TYR A 45 -5.30 12.42 3.08
CA TYR A 45 -6.40 13.04 3.82
C TYR A 45 -7.76 12.42 3.50
N SER A 46 -7.82 11.48 2.55
CA SER A 46 -9.03 10.76 2.19
C SER A 46 -9.41 9.79 3.29
N ASN A 47 -10.70 9.77 3.65
CA ASN A 47 -11.28 8.73 4.51
C ASN A 47 -11.90 7.60 3.67
N GLU A 48 -11.88 7.73 2.34
CA GLU A 48 -12.41 6.72 1.45
C GLU A 48 -11.38 5.59 1.28
N PRO A 49 -11.76 4.33 1.59
CA PRO A 49 -10.83 3.23 1.47
C PRO A 49 -10.63 2.87 -0.01
N SER A 50 -9.38 2.87 -0.45
CA SER A 50 -8.99 2.37 -1.78
C SER A 50 -8.94 0.85 -1.85
N HIS A 51 -8.98 0.27 -3.05
CA HIS A 51 -8.75 -1.18 -3.25
C HIS A 51 -7.27 -1.58 -3.27
N PHE A 52 -6.37 -0.68 -2.89
CA PHE A 52 -4.94 -0.95 -2.79
C PHE A 52 -4.48 -1.18 -1.35
N VAL A 53 -3.36 -1.88 -1.23
CA VAL A 53 -2.55 -2.01 -0.01
C VAL A 53 -1.19 -1.38 -0.29
N SER A 54 -0.84 -0.32 0.45
CA SER A 54 0.45 0.35 0.33
C SER A 54 1.58 -0.54 0.83
N THR A 55 2.67 -0.57 0.07
CA THR A 55 3.91 -1.25 0.44
C THR A 55 5.10 -0.39 0.01
N PHE A 56 6.25 -0.54 0.66
CA PHE A 56 7.44 0.25 0.37
C PHE A 56 8.59 -0.62 -0.16
N GLY A 57 9.39 -0.03 -1.06
CA GLY A 57 10.55 -0.68 -1.66
C GLY A 57 11.69 -0.92 -0.68
N THR A 58 11.78 -0.13 0.39
CA THR A 58 12.84 -0.21 1.40
C THR A 58 12.29 -0.24 2.81
N GLU A 59 12.98 -0.95 3.71
CA GLU A 59 12.64 -1.01 5.13
C GLU A 59 12.71 0.38 5.79
N SER A 60 13.76 1.16 5.48
CA SER A 60 13.91 2.50 6.04
C SER A 60 12.74 3.43 5.68
N HIS A 61 12.19 3.32 4.46
CA HIS A 61 11.02 4.12 4.09
C HIS A 61 9.78 3.66 4.87
N ALA A 62 9.53 2.35 4.95
CA ALA A 62 8.43 1.81 5.75
C ALA A 62 8.52 2.26 7.22
N ILE A 63 9.69 2.11 7.86
CA ILE A 63 9.92 2.52 9.25
C ILE A 63 9.67 4.02 9.43
N ASN A 64 10.22 4.87 8.56
CA ASN A 64 10.01 6.32 8.62
C ASN A 64 8.53 6.68 8.46
N TRP A 65 7.78 5.95 7.63
CA TRP A 65 6.34 6.13 7.49
C TRP A 65 5.60 5.73 8.77
N ALA A 66 5.89 4.55 9.33
CA ALA A 66 5.31 4.08 10.60
C ALA A 66 5.54 5.08 11.73
N GLN A 67 6.77 5.54 11.89
CA GLN A 67 7.15 6.48 12.94
C GLN A 67 6.34 7.77 12.85
N LYS A 68 6.14 8.30 11.63
CA LYS A 68 5.28 9.48 11.43
C LYS A 68 3.82 9.24 11.81
N GLN A 69 3.27 8.04 11.61
CA GLN A 69 1.89 7.75 12.02
C GLN A 69 1.76 7.70 13.54
N ILE A 70 2.75 7.13 14.22
CA ILE A 70 2.78 7.06 15.69
C ILE A 70 3.03 8.44 16.31
N GLU A 71 3.95 9.23 15.76
CA GLU A 71 4.19 10.63 16.18
C GLU A 71 2.93 11.51 16.03
N LYS A 72 2.10 11.24 15.02
CA LYS A 72 0.81 11.92 14.83
C LYS A 72 -0.30 11.41 15.76
N GLY A 73 -0.04 10.36 16.54
CA GLY A 73 -1.03 9.71 17.41
C GLY A 73 -2.10 8.92 16.64
N ILE A 74 -1.84 8.57 15.37
CA ILE A 74 -2.75 7.77 14.55
C ILE A 74 -2.64 6.29 14.91
N ALA A 75 -1.44 5.83 15.26
CA ALA A 75 -1.15 4.47 15.71
C ALA A 75 -0.42 4.51 17.07
N GLN A 76 -0.56 3.44 17.86
CA GLN A 76 0.18 3.28 19.13
C GLN A 76 1.50 2.53 18.92
N ASP A 77 1.49 1.55 18.02
CA ASP A 77 2.61 0.69 17.66
C ASP A 77 2.60 0.41 16.15
N ALA A 78 3.67 -0.22 15.66
CA ALA A 78 3.77 -0.67 14.28
C ALA A 78 4.64 -1.93 14.16
N THR A 79 4.24 -2.82 13.26
CA THR A 79 5.03 -4.00 12.87
C THR A 79 5.40 -3.87 11.40
N LEU A 80 6.68 -4.04 11.10
CA LEU A 80 7.22 -4.13 9.75
C LEU A 80 7.07 -5.55 9.23
N MET A 81 6.34 -5.74 8.13
CA MET A 81 6.20 -7.04 7.48
C MET A 81 6.98 -7.07 6.18
N VAL A 82 7.92 -8.01 6.05
CA VAL A 82 8.68 -8.21 4.81
C VAL A 82 7.91 -9.14 3.89
N ILE A 83 7.69 -8.68 2.65
CA ILE A 83 6.90 -9.41 1.66
C ILE A 83 7.73 -9.82 0.43
N ASP A 84 7.52 -11.05 -0.06
CA ASP A 84 8.00 -11.55 -1.34
C ASP A 84 6.96 -11.24 -2.46
N PRO A 85 7.27 -10.31 -3.38
CA PRO A 85 6.39 -9.95 -4.49
C PRO A 85 6.05 -11.12 -5.42
N ASN A 86 6.89 -12.17 -5.46
CA ASN A 86 6.68 -13.31 -6.34
C ASN A 86 5.52 -14.19 -5.87
N GLU A 87 5.34 -14.35 -4.56
CA GLU A 87 4.21 -15.08 -3.98
C GLU A 87 2.87 -14.37 -4.22
N ILE A 88 2.89 -13.03 -4.28
CA ILE A 88 1.72 -12.24 -4.68
C ILE A 88 1.37 -12.52 -6.16
N LYS A 89 2.36 -12.47 -7.06
CA LYS A 89 2.17 -12.71 -8.51
C LYS A 89 1.67 -14.11 -8.84
N LYS A 90 2.17 -15.14 -8.15
CA LYS A 90 1.76 -16.54 -8.35
C LYS A 90 0.28 -16.77 -8.09
N THR A 91 -0.29 -16.04 -7.14
CA THR A 91 -1.67 -16.23 -6.70
C THR A 91 -2.70 -15.71 -7.73
N SER A 92 -2.34 -14.72 -8.54
CA SER A 92 -3.32 -13.96 -9.33
C SER A 92 -3.39 -14.31 -10.82
N GLY A 93 -2.45 -15.09 -11.36
CA GLY A 93 -2.49 -15.64 -12.73
C GLY A 93 -2.55 -14.63 -13.90
N LYS A 94 -2.65 -13.33 -13.61
CA LYS A 94 -2.70 -12.21 -14.55
C LYS A 94 -1.78 -11.09 -14.09
N PRO A 95 -1.13 -10.37 -15.02
CA PRO A 95 -0.33 -9.21 -14.69
C PRO A 95 -1.26 -8.07 -14.27
N PHE A 96 -1.56 -7.96 -12.98
CA PHE A 96 -1.45 -6.70 -12.21
C PHE A 96 -1.72 -6.96 -10.72
N PRO A 97 -0.78 -7.58 -9.98
CA PRO A 97 -0.89 -7.67 -8.53
C PRO A 97 -0.14 -6.54 -7.81
N ILE A 98 0.79 -5.82 -8.48
CA ILE A 98 1.63 -4.79 -7.85
C ILE A 98 1.95 -3.68 -8.86
N LEU A 99 1.68 -2.42 -8.49
CA LEU A 99 1.94 -1.22 -9.28
C LEU A 99 3.03 -0.39 -8.60
N LYS A 100 4.08 0.01 -9.30
CA LYS A 100 5.08 0.95 -8.77
C LYS A 100 4.57 2.37 -8.97
N VAL A 101 4.31 3.10 -7.89
CA VAL A 101 3.70 4.44 -7.95
C VAL A 101 4.57 5.39 -8.78
N GLN A 102 5.89 5.32 -8.60
CA GLN A 102 6.82 6.15 -9.34
C GLN A 102 6.68 6.01 -10.87
N ASP A 103 6.50 4.80 -11.39
CA ASP A 103 6.37 4.58 -12.83
C ASP A 103 5.10 5.27 -13.38
N VAL A 104 4.05 5.31 -12.57
CA VAL A 104 2.80 6.00 -12.92
C VAL A 104 2.95 7.51 -12.85
N ILE A 105 3.58 8.05 -11.80
CA ILE A 105 3.79 9.50 -11.64
C ILE A 105 4.77 10.03 -12.69
N GLU A 106 5.78 9.25 -13.09
CA GLU A 106 6.69 9.63 -14.17
C GLU A 106 5.96 9.70 -15.53
N GLN A 107 5.02 8.79 -15.76
CA GLN A 107 4.23 8.77 -16.98
C GLN A 107 3.08 9.78 -16.97
N TYR A 108 2.50 10.05 -15.79
CA TYR A 108 1.30 10.86 -15.57
C TYR A 108 1.46 11.73 -14.29
N PRO A 109 2.27 12.81 -14.34
CA PRO A 109 2.57 13.63 -13.16
C PRO A 109 1.34 14.27 -12.52
N GLU A 110 0.27 14.50 -13.30
CA GLU A 110 -1.01 15.05 -12.85
C GLU A 110 -1.78 14.15 -11.87
N LEU A 111 -1.42 12.87 -11.78
CA LEU A 111 -2.03 11.93 -10.83
C LEU A 111 -1.49 12.06 -9.40
N LEU A 112 -0.44 12.85 -9.18
CA LEU A 112 0.03 13.16 -7.85
C LEU A 112 -0.90 14.22 -7.21
N PRO A 113 -1.63 13.91 -6.12
CA PRO A 113 -2.58 14.86 -5.55
C PRO A 113 -1.90 16.14 -5.04
N ASN A 114 -2.60 17.26 -5.15
CA ASN A 114 -2.11 18.54 -4.65
C ASN A 114 -1.74 18.46 -3.16
N GLY A 115 -0.53 18.91 -2.82
CA GLY A 115 -0.01 18.89 -1.45
C GLY A 115 0.73 17.61 -1.06
N ILE A 116 0.68 16.56 -1.89
CA ILE A 116 1.52 15.37 -1.74
C ILE A 116 2.85 15.61 -2.47
N ARG A 117 3.97 15.35 -1.79
CA ARG A 117 5.30 15.46 -2.39
C ARG A 117 5.65 14.13 -3.04
N GLU A 118 6.19 14.17 -4.25
CA GLU A 118 6.67 12.97 -4.96
C GLU A 118 7.63 12.14 -4.08
N SER A 119 8.49 12.79 -3.31
CA SER A 119 9.40 12.14 -2.35
C SER A 119 8.71 11.28 -1.28
N TRP A 120 7.42 11.49 -1.01
CA TRP A 120 6.66 10.73 -0.01
C TRP A 120 6.09 9.43 -0.56
N VAL A 121 5.83 9.40 -1.87
CA VAL A 121 5.31 8.23 -2.59
C VAL A 121 6.39 7.55 -3.44
N ARG A 122 7.61 8.11 -3.42
CA ARG A 122 8.80 7.54 -4.03
C ARG A 122 9.11 6.21 -3.34
N ASP A 123 9.31 5.17 -4.12
CA ASP A 123 9.44 3.77 -3.66
C ASP A 123 8.16 3.16 -3.07
N GLU A 124 7.00 3.77 -3.24
CA GLU A 124 5.72 3.14 -2.92
C GLU A 124 5.30 2.16 -4.04
N PHE A 125 4.76 1.03 -3.62
CA PHE A 125 4.19 -0.02 -4.46
C PHE A 125 2.79 -0.36 -3.96
N LEU A 126 1.82 -0.40 -4.87
CA LEU A 126 0.42 -0.66 -4.55
C LEU A 126 0.07 -2.09 -4.93
N VAL A 127 -0.34 -2.88 -3.93
CA VAL A 127 -0.84 -4.24 -4.13
C VAL A 127 -2.35 -4.20 -4.24
N LEU A 128 -2.92 -4.79 -5.29
CA LEU A 128 -4.37 -4.78 -5.49
C LEU A 128 -5.04 -5.82 -4.58
N TYR A 129 -6.07 -5.38 -3.84
CA TYR A 129 -6.94 -6.13 -2.92
C TYR A 129 -6.28 -6.80 -1.71
N LYS A 130 -5.26 -7.64 -1.92
CA LYS A 130 -4.78 -8.56 -0.90
C LYS A 130 -3.29 -8.90 -1.04
N ILE A 131 -2.58 -8.89 0.08
CA ILE A 131 -1.30 -9.58 0.25
C ILE A 131 -1.60 -10.92 0.96
N PRO A 132 -1.37 -12.08 0.30
CA PRO A 132 -1.58 -13.38 0.93
C PRO A 132 -0.55 -13.63 2.03
N ALA A 133 -0.90 -14.44 3.03
CA ALA A 133 -0.04 -14.79 4.15
C ALA A 133 1.30 -15.38 3.71
N GLN A 134 1.26 -16.22 2.67
CA GLN A 134 2.44 -16.88 2.10
C GLN A 134 3.44 -15.88 1.50
N ALA A 135 3.00 -14.67 1.18
CA ALA A 135 3.90 -13.63 0.72
C ALA A 135 4.64 -12.94 1.86
N ILE A 136 4.21 -13.06 3.12
CA ILE A 136 4.91 -12.50 4.27
C ILE A 136 6.02 -13.47 4.66
N VAL A 137 7.27 -13.05 4.49
CA VAL A 137 8.46 -13.87 4.74
C VAL A 137 9.14 -13.54 6.06
N ASP A 138 8.86 -12.38 6.63
CA ASP A 138 9.41 -11.96 7.93
C ASP A 138 8.56 -10.87 8.58
N GLN A 139 8.73 -10.68 9.89
CA GLN A 139 8.05 -9.64 10.66
C GLN A 139 8.93 -9.11 11.80
N TYR A 140 8.89 -7.79 12.01
CA TYR A 140 9.66 -7.09 13.03
C TYR A 140 8.80 -6.05 13.73
N ASP A 141 8.75 -6.10 15.05
CA ASP A 141 8.14 -5.02 15.83
C ASP A 141 9.04 -3.78 15.79
N ILE A 142 8.43 -2.62 15.50
CA ILE A 142 9.14 -1.34 15.48
C ILE A 142 9.10 -0.78 16.90
N TRP A 143 10.16 -1.02 17.65
CA TRP A 143 10.34 -0.49 19.00
C TRP A 143 10.90 0.93 18.96
N TYR A 144 10.39 1.79 19.83
CA TYR A 144 10.88 3.16 20.08
C TYR A 144 12.05 3.20 21.06
#